data_AF-A0A8C7NXE1-F1
#
_entry.id   AF-A0A8C7NXE1-F1
#
_cell.length_a   1.000
_cell.length_b   1.000
_cell.length_c   1.000
_cell.angle_alpha   90.00
_cell.angle_beta   90.00
_cell.angle_gamma   90.00
#
_symmetry.space_group_name_H-M   'P 1'
#
loop_
_entity.id
_entity.type
_entity.pdbx_description
1 polymer ?
#
loop_
_entity_poly.entity_id
_entity_poly.type
_entity_poly.pdbx_seq_one_letter_code
_entity_poly.pdbx_strand_id
1 'polypeptide(L)'
;MVTLQLVGSLRKELADSLSTCRVLVVGAGGIGCELLKNVVLTGFKNIEVIDLDIIDVSNLNRQFLFQKKHVGKSKAQVAKETVLQFCPTANITAYHDSIMNPDYNVEFFRNFMLVMNALDNRVARNHVNRMCLAADIPLIESGTAGYLGQVTVIKKGLTECYECQPKPTQKTFPGCTIRNTPSEPIHCIVWAKYLFNQLFGEEDADQEVSPDTADPELSWNPADTEARATASDQDGDIKRVSTKDWARSTGYDPVKLFNKLFKDDIQYLLTMDKLWKKRKAPLPLDWLEHQKLTCPQGVTGTGLKDQQVLGVAGYCQLFSRSVETLHFMLVDKGDGAEELIWMGNCDDPPAMDFVTAAANLRMYIFSMNMKSRFDIKSMAGNIIPAIATTNAVIAGLIVLEALKILSGDVKQCRTGKFDSRNGELFSKLM
;
A
#
# COMPACT_ATOMS: atom_id res chain seq x y z
N MET A 1 41.23 1.12 12.33
CA MET A 1 40.09 0.40 11.73
C MET A 1 39.71 -0.72 12.67
N VAL A 2 38.57 -0.63 13.35
CA VAL A 2 38.08 -1.70 14.23
C VAL A 2 37.38 -2.73 13.35
N THR A 3 37.96 -3.91 13.21
CA THR A 3 37.36 -5.04 12.50
C THR A 3 36.23 -5.61 13.37
N LEU A 4 35.04 -4.99 13.32
CA LEU A 4 33.83 -5.49 13.96
C LEU A 4 33.28 -6.65 13.13
N GLN A 5 33.77 -7.86 13.36
CA GLN A 5 33.20 -9.08 12.81
C GLN A 5 33.06 -10.13 13.93
N LEU A 6 31.85 -10.68 14.08
CA LEU A 6 31.48 -11.71 15.06
C LEU A 6 32.18 -13.07 14.87
N VAL A 7 33.14 -13.15 13.94
CA VAL A 7 33.87 -14.36 13.53
C VAL A 7 34.51 -15.10 14.70
N GLY A 8 34.80 -14.42 15.82
CA GLY A 8 35.38 -15.05 17.01
C GLY A 8 34.49 -16.03 17.79
N SER A 9 33.16 -16.04 17.55
CA SER A 9 32.21 -16.89 18.31
C SER A 9 31.49 -17.95 17.48
N LEU A 10 31.55 -17.86 16.14
CA LEU A 10 30.99 -18.86 15.24
C LEU A 10 32.01 -19.98 15.02
N ARG A 11 31.52 -21.21 14.77
CA ARG A 11 32.40 -22.30 14.33
C ARG A 11 33.11 -21.88 13.05
N LYS A 12 34.40 -22.22 12.93
CA LYS A 12 35.24 -21.80 11.81
C LYS A 12 34.62 -22.13 10.44
N GLU A 13 34.11 -23.35 10.26
CA GLU A 13 33.45 -23.79 9.03
C GLU A 13 32.27 -22.89 8.63
N LEU A 14 31.43 -22.53 9.61
CA LEU A 14 30.31 -21.61 9.39
C LEU A 14 30.83 -20.22 9.04
N ALA A 15 31.80 -19.69 9.77
CA ALA A 15 32.39 -18.38 9.50
C ALA A 15 33.02 -18.30 8.10
N ASP A 16 33.73 -19.36 7.68
CA ASP A 16 34.31 -19.48 6.35
C ASP A 16 33.21 -19.50 5.28
N SER A 17 32.11 -20.23 5.51
CA SER A 17 30.95 -20.28 4.59
C SER A 17 30.29 -18.91 4.38
N LEU A 18 30.27 -18.03 5.40
CA LEU A 18 29.68 -16.68 5.27
C LEU A 18 30.42 -15.82 4.25
N SER A 19 31.73 -16.06 4.07
CA SER A 19 32.55 -15.27 3.15
C SER A 19 32.31 -15.63 1.67
N THR A 20 31.90 -16.87 1.38
CA THR A 20 31.67 -17.38 0.02
C THR A 20 30.18 -17.42 -0.33
N CYS A 21 29.30 -17.49 0.67
CA CYS A 21 27.85 -17.50 0.49
C CYS A 21 27.35 -16.22 -0.20
N ARG A 22 26.57 -16.40 -1.27
CA ARG A 22 25.83 -15.33 -1.96
C ARG A 22 24.38 -15.36 -1.49
N VAL A 23 23.89 -14.23 -0.99
CA VAL A 23 22.53 -14.11 -0.45
C VAL A 23 21.76 -13.01 -1.16
N LEU A 24 20.44 -13.19 -1.30
CA LEU A 24 19.53 -12.20 -1.85
C LEU A 24 18.64 -11.64 -0.74
N VAL A 25 18.60 -10.32 -0.61
CA VAL A 25 17.68 -9.57 0.25
C VAL A 25 16.66 -8.87 -0.65
N VAL A 26 15.40 -9.29 -0.55
CA VAL A 26 14.31 -8.72 -1.34
C VAL A 26 13.56 -7.68 -0.51
N GLY A 27 13.81 -6.40 -0.80
CA GLY A 27 13.29 -5.25 -0.07
C GLY A 27 14.35 -4.56 0.79
N ALA A 28 14.42 -3.24 0.69
CA ALA A 28 15.32 -2.34 1.41
C ALA A 28 14.54 -1.39 2.36
N GLY A 29 13.33 -1.77 2.75
CA GLY A 29 12.49 -1.04 3.71
C GLY A 29 12.93 -1.20 5.17
N GLY A 30 11.96 -1.20 6.10
CA GLY A 30 12.22 -1.23 7.55
C GLY A 30 13.03 -2.46 7.99
N ILE A 31 12.59 -3.66 7.62
CA ILE A 31 13.32 -4.91 7.88
C ILE A 31 14.62 -4.94 7.05
N GLY A 32 14.56 -4.52 5.78
CA GLY A 32 15.68 -4.58 4.84
C GLY A 32 16.92 -3.82 5.33
N CYS A 33 16.74 -2.60 5.84
CA CYS A 33 17.84 -1.80 6.39
C CYS A 33 18.52 -2.47 7.59
N GLU A 34 17.73 -2.97 8.55
CA GLU A 34 18.25 -3.70 9.71
C GLU A 34 18.92 -5.01 9.31
N LEU A 35 18.33 -5.72 8.35
CA LEU A 35 18.84 -6.98 7.83
C LEU A 35 20.18 -6.79 7.13
N LEU A 36 20.33 -5.79 6.26
CA LEU A 36 21.60 -5.50 5.58
C LEU A 36 22.72 -5.23 6.58
N LYS A 37 22.46 -4.40 7.61
CA LYS A 37 23.41 -4.19 8.71
C LYS A 37 23.77 -5.51 9.39
N ASN A 38 22.77 -6.30 9.78
CA ASN A 38 23.02 -7.54 10.51
C ASN A 38 23.81 -8.55 9.68
N VAL A 39 23.47 -8.70 8.40
CA VAL A 39 24.14 -9.61 7.45
C VAL A 39 25.62 -9.23 7.29
N VAL A 40 25.95 -7.96 7.03
CA VAL A 40 27.37 -7.56 6.90
C VAL A 40 28.16 -7.65 8.20
N LEU A 41 27.55 -7.29 9.34
CA LEU A 41 28.22 -7.35 10.66
C LEU A 41 28.40 -8.80 11.16
N THR A 42 27.52 -9.70 10.75
CA THR A 42 27.65 -11.15 11.02
C THR A 42 28.76 -11.77 10.18
N GLY A 43 29.03 -11.20 9.00
CA GLY A 43 30.22 -11.51 8.20
C GLY A 43 29.93 -11.99 6.79
N PHE A 44 28.67 -11.97 6.35
CA PHE A 44 28.32 -12.20 4.96
C PHE A 44 29.01 -11.17 4.05
N LYS A 45 29.64 -11.65 2.99
CA LYS A 45 30.36 -10.78 2.05
C LYS A 45 29.59 -10.53 0.75
N ASN A 46 28.97 -11.54 0.15
CA ASN A 46 28.35 -11.41 -1.17
C ASN A 46 26.83 -11.27 -1.03
N ILE A 47 26.34 -10.04 -1.20
CA ILE A 47 24.95 -9.69 -0.92
C ILE A 47 24.35 -9.01 -2.14
N GLU A 48 23.14 -9.41 -2.49
CA GLU A 48 22.34 -8.71 -3.48
C GLU A 48 21.10 -8.15 -2.81
N VAL A 49 20.80 -6.89 -3.10
CA VAL A 49 19.62 -6.20 -2.59
C VAL A 49 18.81 -5.64 -3.74
N ILE A 50 17.51 -5.87 -3.72
CA ILE A 50 16.58 -5.37 -4.72
C ILE A 50 15.42 -4.64 -4.04
N ASP A 51 15.11 -3.45 -4.53
CA ASP A 51 13.95 -2.66 -4.10
C ASP A 51 13.51 -1.71 -5.22
N LEU A 52 12.21 -1.69 -5.51
CA LEU A 52 11.63 -0.89 -6.58
C LEU A 52 11.37 0.57 -6.19
N ASP A 53 11.38 0.89 -4.89
CA ASP A 53 10.96 2.18 -4.39
C ASP A 53 12.11 3.19 -4.29
N ILE A 54 11.71 4.47 -4.23
CA ILE A 54 12.53 5.59 -3.80
C ILE A 54 12.29 5.93 -2.33
N ILE A 55 13.21 6.67 -1.72
CA ILE A 55 13.16 7.08 -0.32
C ILE A 55 12.15 8.21 -0.14
N ASP A 56 11.20 8.02 0.78
CA ASP A 56 10.26 9.05 1.25
C ASP A 56 10.61 9.56 2.66
N VAL A 57 10.15 10.76 3.03
CA VAL A 57 10.32 11.31 4.39
C VAL A 57 9.69 10.41 5.45
N SER A 58 8.55 9.78 5.15
CA SER A 58 7.82 8.85 6.03
C SER A 58 8.66 7.62 6.41
N ASN A 59 9.71 7.32 5.66
CA ASN A 59 10.57 6.16 5.85
C ASN A 59 11.63 6.38 6.95
N LEU A 60 12.01 7.63 7.21
CA LEU A 60 13.18 7.99 8.02
C LEU A 60 13.05 7.64 9.51
N ASN A 61 11.84 7.36 10.00
CA ASN A 61 11.64 6.94 11.41
C ASN A 61 12.06 5.50 11.69
N ARG A 62 12.29 4.67 10.66
CA ARG A 62 12.51 3.22 10.80
C ARG A 62 13.46 2.59 9.77
N GLN A 63 13.94 3.37 8.80
CA GLN A 63 14.86 2.93 7.76
C GLN A 63 16.19 3.70 7.92
N PHE A 64 16.96 3.33 8.94
CA PHE A 64 18.08 4.15 9.46
C PHE A 64 19.26 4.30 8.48
N LEU A 65 19.33 3.51 7.40
CA LEU A 65 20.32 3.71 6.34
C LEU A 65 20.03 4.98 5.52
N PHE A 66 18.84 5.57 5.66
CA PHE A 66 18.40 6.73 4.89
C PHE A 66 18.41 8.00 5.74
N GLN A 67 18.78 9.11 5.09
CA GLN A 67 18.81 10.44 5.69
C GLN A 67 17.95 11.38 4.87
N LYS A 68 17.58 12.54 5.43
CA LYS A 68 16.75 13.54 4.73
C LYS A 68 17.32 13.97 3.36
N LYS A 69 18.65 14.02 3.22
CA LYS A 69 19.34 14.34 1.96
C LYS A 69 19.21 13.25 0.87
N HIS A 70 18.68 12.07 1.21
CA HIS A 70 18.51 10.93 0.31
C HIS A 70 17.07 10.83 -0.23
N VAL A 71 16.14 11.66 0.22
CA VAL A 71 14.74 11.66 -0.26
C VAL A 71 14.72 11.82 -1.78
N GLY A 72 13.92 10.99 -2.45
CA GLY A 72 13.83 10.92 -3.91
C GLY A 72 14.86 10.01 -4.59
N LYS A 73 15.81 9.43 -3.86
CA LYS A 73 16.79 8.47 -4.40
C LYS A 73 16.32 7.02 -4.21
N SER A 74 16.85 6.10 -5.01
CA SER A 74 16.60 4.66 -4.88
C SER A 74 16.97 4.13 -3.49
N LYS A 75 16.07 3.35 -2.86
CA LYS A 75 16.33 2.69 -1.58
C LYS A 75 17.50 1.71 -1.67
N ALA A 76 17.51 0.85 -2.69
CA ALA A 76 18.54 -0.18 -2.86
C ALA A 76 19.94 0.43 -3.01
N GLN A 77 20.07 1.48 -3.84
CA GLN A 77 21.37 2.11 -4.09
C GLN A 77 21.90 2.84 -2.85
N VAL A 78 21.08 3.67 -2.20
CA VAL A 78 21.51 4.40 -1.00
C VAL A 78 21.78 3.45 0.17
N ALA A 79 21.05 2.34 0.28
CA ALA A 79 21.32 1.32 1.29
C ALA A 79 22.72 0.72 1.09
N LYS A 80 23.08 0.35 -0.14
CA LYS A 80 24.44 -0.10 -0.49
C LYS A 80 25.49 0.96 -0.12
N GLU A 81 25.33 2.19 -0.58
CA GLU A 81 26.27 3.27 -0.32
C GLU A 81 26.51 3.48 1.17
N THR A 82 25.44 3.46 1.97
CA THR A 82 25.51 3.67 3.42
C THR A 82 26.16 2.49 4.13
N VAL A 83 25.84 1.26 3.72
CA VAL A 83 26.47 0.06 4.30
C VAL A 83 27.98 0.03 4.04
N LEU A 84 28.41 0.40 2.83
CA LEU A 84 29.83 0.43 2.48
C LEU A 84 30.63 1.48 3.26
N GLN A 85 30.00 2.48 3.86
CA GLN A 85 30.69 3.44 4.74
C GLN A 85 31.19 2.80 6.03
N PHE A 86 30.43 1.87 6.62
CA PHE A 86 30.80 1.20 7.87
C PHE A 86 31.29 -0.24 7.69
N CYS A 87 31.03 -0.86 6.54
CA CYS A 87 31.60 -2.16 6.18
C CYS A 87 32.15 -2.16 4.73
N PRO A 88 33.30 -1.52 4.46
CA PRO A 88 33.86 -1.40 3.10
C PRO A 88 34.27 -2.73 2.45
N THR A 89 34.35 -3.80 3.24
CA THR A 89 34.74 -5.14 2.76
C THR A 89 33.56 -5.96 2.25
N ALA A 90 32.33 -5.46 2.38
CA ALA A 90 31.15 -6.12 1.83
C ALA A 90 31.09 -5.94 0.30
N ASN A 91 30.67 -6.97 -0.40
CA ASN A 91 30.39 -6.96 -1.83
C ASN A 91 28.87 -6.92 -2.04
N ILE A 92 28.34 -5.72 -2.32
CA ILE A 92 26.90 -5.49 -2.44
C ILE A 92 26.55 -5.10 -3.88
N THR A 93 25.68 -5.87 -4.51
CA THR A 93 25.00 -5.48 -5.76
C THR A 93 23.61 -4.96 -5.43
N ALA A 94 23.26 -3.77 -5.93
CA ALA A 94 21.97 -3.14 -5.66
C ALA A 94 21.18 -2.97 -6.96
N TYR A 95 19.94 -3.43 -6.94
CA TYR A 95 18.99 -3.35 -8.04
C TYR A 95 17.84 -2.41 -7.65
N HIS A 96 17.65 -1.35 -8.43
CA HIS A 96 16.47 -0.50 -8.31
C HIS A 96 15.42 -0.99 -9.29
N ASP A 97 14.74 -2.07 -8.93
CA ASP A 97 13.79 -2.75 -9.81
C ASP A 97 12.80 -3.59 -8.99
N SER A 98 11.72 -4.02 -9.62
CA SER A 98 10.79 -5.00 -9.10
C SER A 98 11.37 -6.41 -9.25
N ILE A 99 11.35 -7.20 -8.17
CA ILE A 99 11.71 -8.63 -8.22
C ILE A 99 10.82 -9.45 -9.17
N MET A 100 9.68 -8.90 -9.59
CA MET A 100 8.77 -9.52 -10.55
C MET A 100 9.16 -9.26 -12.01
N ASN A 101 10.19 -8.45 -12.28
CA ASN A 101 10.72 -8.29 -13.63
C ASN A 101 11.20 -9.66 -14.17
N PRO A 102 10.82 -10.05 -15.41
CA PRO A 102 11.24 -11.31 -16.04
C PRO A 102 12.75 -11.60 -16.04
N ASP A 103 13.59 -10.57 -15.93
CA ASP A 103 15.05 -10.72 -15.81
C ASP A 103 15.46 -11.53 -14.57
N TYR A 104 14.67 -11.47 -13.50
CA TYR A 104 14.90 -12.21 -12.24
C TYR A 104 14.25 -13.59 -12.27
N ASN A 105 14.59 -14.38 -13.30
CA ASN A 105 14.05 -15.72 -13.51
C ASN A 105 14.67 -16.79 -12.57
N VAL A 106 14.29 -18.06 -12.75
CA VAL A 106 14.75 -19.17 -11.90
C VAL A 106 16.28 -19.30 -11.88
N GLU A 107 16.95 -19.00 -13.01
CA GLU A 107 18.41 -19.06 -13.12
C GLU A 107 19.07 -17.96 -12.29
N PHE A 108 18.48 -16.76 -12.24
CA PHE A 108 18.91 -15.72 -11.31
C PHE A 108 18.86 -16.24 -9.87
N PHE A 109 17.72 -16.82 -9.44
CA PHE A 109 17.54 -17.32 -8.08
C PHE A 109 18.50 -18.47 -7.70
N ARG A 110 18.89 -19.34 -8.64
CA ARG A 110 19.84 -20.43 -8.39
C ARG A 110 21.23 -19.98 -7.97
N ASN A 111 21.58 -18.72 -8.22
CA ASN A 111 22.89 -18.17 -7.83
C ASN A 111 23.03 -17.92 -6.32
N PHE A 112 21.95 -18.02 -5.55
CA PHE A 112 21.94 -17.71 -4.13
C PHE A 112 21.86 -18.98 -3.29
N MET A 113 22.57 -19.00 -2.17
CA MET A 113 22.43 -20.06 -1.17
C MET A 113 21.21 -19.83 -0.26
N LEU A 114 20.77 -18.58 -0.15
CA LEU A 114 19.68 -18.17 0.72
C LEU A 114 19.00 -16.91 0.17
N VAL A 115 17.67 -16.88 0.23
CA VAL A 115 16.85 -15.69 -0.04
C VAL A 115 16.18 -15.24 1.25
N MET A 116 16.15 -13.93 1.50
CA MET A 116 15.52 -13.33 2.67
C MET A 116 14.53 -12.24 2.24
N ASN A 117 13.25 -12.44 2.55
CA ASN A 117 12.20 -11.47 2.25
C ASN A 117 12.10 -10.39 3.33
N ALA A 118 12.09 -9.14 2.87
CA ALA A 118 11.82 -7.93 3.63
C ALA A 118 10.73 -7.07 2.94
N LEU A 119 9.78 -7.75 2.29
CA LEU A 119 8.68 -7.19 1.51
C LEU A 119 7.49 -6.78 2.39
N ASP A 120 6.59 -5.96 1.85
CA ASP A 120 5.35 -5.52 2.49
C ASP A 120 4.08 -5.93 1.73
N ASN A 121 4.18 -6.33 0.47
CA ASN A 121 3.04 -6.71 -0.36
C ASN A 121 2.94 -8.24 -0.58
N ARG A 122 1.71 -8.74 -0.70
CA ARG A 122 1.41 -10.18 -0.84
C ARG A 122 1.81 -10.75 -2.20
N VAL A 123 1.68 -9.96 -3.27
CA VAL A 123 1.91 -10.41 -4.65
C VAL A 123 3.39 -10.74 -4.86
N ALA A 124 4.30 -9.85 -4.46
CA ALA A 124 5.74 -10.07 -4.53
C ALA A 124 6.17 -11.24 -3.62
N ARG A 125 5.60 -11.36 -2.41
CA ARG A 125 5.87 -12.52 -1.53
C ARG A 125 5.48 -13.86 -2.19
N ASN A 126 4.30 -13.94 -2.81
CA ASN A 126 3.87 -15.12 -3.57
C ASN A 126 4.83 -15.40 -4.74
N HIS A 127 5.24 -14.36 -5.47
CA HIS A 127 6.20 -14.50 -6.56
C HIS A 127 7.53 -15.07 -6.07
N VAL A 128 8.17 -14.44 -5.07
CA VAL A 128 9.45 -14.91 -4.52
C VAL A 128 9.33 -16.32 -3.93
N ASN A 129 8.23 -16.64 -3.24
CA ASN A 129 7.94 -17.99 -2.75
C ASN A 129 8.01 -19.02 -3.88
N ARG A 130 7.30 -18.77 -5.00
CA ARG A 130 7.29 -19.68 -6.17
C ARG A 130 8.66 -19.78 -6.81
N MET A 131 9.39 -18.67 -6.93
CA MET A 131 10.75 -18.65 -7.49
C MET A 131 11.73 -19.46 -6.65
N CYS A 132 11.68 -19.34 -5.32
CA CYS A 132 12.52 -20.13 -4.41
C CYS A 132 12.18 -21.63 -4.46
N LEU A 133 10.88 -21.99 -4.55
CA LEU A 133 10.46 -23.38 -4.76
C LEU A 133 10.90 -23.95 -6.12
N ALA A 134 10.90 -23.13 -7.16
CA ALA A 134 11.35 -23.53 -8.50
C ALA A 134 12.88 -23.70 -8.57
N ALA A 135 13.63 -22.80 -7.93
CA ALA A 135 15.09 -22.82 -7.85
C ALA A 135 15.63 -23.80 -6.77
N ASP A 136 14.76 -24.33 -5.92
CA ASP A 136 15.10 -25.15 -4.74
C ASP A 136 16.04 -24.45 -3.72
N ILE A 137 15.87 -23.14 -3.57
CA ILE A 137 16.64 -22.33 -2.62
C ILE A 137 15.82 -22.10 -1.34
N PRO A 138 16.42 -22.24 -0.13
CA PRO A 138 15.75 -21.86 1.11
C PRO A 138 15.36 -20.38 1.12
N LEU A 139 14.14 -20.09 1.57
CA LEU A 139 13.61 -18.74 1.74
C LEU A 139 13.33 -18.48 3.21
N ILE A 140 13.81 -17.36 3.74
CA ILE A 140 13.37 -16.84 5.04
C ILE A 140 12.33 -15.76 4.78
N GLU A 141 11.09 -16.02 5.20
CA GLU A 141 9.97 -15.08 5.10
C GLU A 141 9.78 -14.35 6.43
N SER A 142 9.42 -13.07 6.35
CA SER A 142 9.25 -12.24 7.53
C SER A 142 8.20 -11.14 7.35
N GLY A 143 7.68 -10.63 8.45
CA GLY A 143 6.76 -9.51 8.43
C GLY A 143 6.60 -8.85 9.79
N THR A 144 6.24 -7.57 9.77
CA THR A 144 5.98 -6.77 10.97
C THR A 144 4.68 -5.99 10.83
N ALA A 145 3.98 -5.78 11.95
CA ALA A 145 2.80 -4.95 12.06
C ALA A 145 2.70 -4.36 13.47
N GLY A 146 3.04 -3.08 13.62
CA GLY A 146 3.13 -2.39 14.90
C GLY A 146 4.18 -3.03 15.80
N TYR A 147 3.70 -3.64 16.88
CA TYR A 147 4.50 -4.36 17.89
C TYR A 147 4.63 -5.86 17.59
N LEU A 148 3.94 -6.35 16.56
CA LEU A 148 3.92 -7.75 16.18
C LEU A 148 4.92 -8.01 15.06
N GLY A 149 5.54 -9.18 15.08
CA GLY A 149 6.36 -9.64 13.98
C GLY A 149 6.47 -11.16 13.92
N GLN A 150 6.95 -11.66 12.79
CA GLN A 150 7.15 -13.09 12.59
C GLN A 150 8.31 -13.38 11.62
N VAL A 151 8.95 -14.53 11.81
CA VAL A 151 9.97 -15.10 10.91
C VAL A 151 9.66 -16.57 10.71
N THR A 152 9.79 -17.07 9.48
CA THR A 152 9.65 -18.50 9.17
C THR A 152 10.59 -18.89 8.03
N VAL A 153 10.97 -20.17 7.98
CA VAL A 153 11.79 -20.73 6.91
C VAL A 153 10.94 -21.62 6.00
N ILE A 154 11.10 -21.41 4.71
CA ILE A 154 10.47 -22.17 3.64
C ILE A 154 11.57 -22.94 2.91
N LYS A 155 11.48 -24.27 2.91
CA LYS A 155 12.34 -25.15 2.12
C LYS A 155 11.50 -26.23 1.46
N LYS A 156 11.59 -26.30 0.14
CA LYS A 156 10.88 -27.28 -0.70
C LYS A 156 11.08 -28.69 -0.18
N GLY A 157 9.97 -29.44 -0.09
CA GLY A 157 9.97 -30.83 0.36
C GLY A 157 10.22 -31.04 1.86
N LEU A 158 10.44 -29.96 2.63
CA LEU A 158 10.74 -30.04 4.06
C LEU A 158 9.76 -29.25 4.93
N THR A 159 9.38 -28.04 4.52
CA THR A 159 8.41 -27.20 5.26
C THR A 159 7.26 -26.74 4.36
N GLU A 160 6.18 -26.23 4.97
CA GLU A 160 5.10 -25.59 4.22
C GLU A 160 5.60 -24.34 3.49
N CYS A 161 5.06 -24.06 2.31
CA CYS A 161 5.37 -22.83 1.58
C CYS A 161 4.49 -21.67 2.06
N TYR A 162 4.81 -20.45 1.63
CA TYR A 162 4.09 -19.24 2.03
C TYR A 162 2.58 -19.31 1.71
N GLU A 163 2.22 -20.03 0.65
CA GLU A 163 0.87 -20.13 0.10
C GLU A 163 0.10 -21.38 0.57
N CYS A 164 0.71 -22.26 1.39
CA CYS A 164 0.01 -23.45 1.92
C CYS A 164 -1.16 -23.08 2.84
N GLN A 165 -1.01 -22.01 3.62
CA GLN A 165 -2.06 -21.50 4.51
C GLN A 165 -2.69 -20.23 3.90
N PRO A 166 -4.00 -20.22 3.61
CA PRO A 166 -4.64 -19.06 3.05
C PRO A 166 -4.54 -17.87 4.02
N LYS A 167 -3.93 -16.79 3.55
CA LYS A 167 -3.90 -15.52 4.30
C LYS A 167 -5.19 -14.75 4.03
N PRO A 168 -5.75 -14.03 5.02
CA PRO A 168 -6.92 -13.18 4.81
C PRO A 168 -6.72 -12.28 3.59
N THR A 169 -7.70 -12.27 2.70
CA THR A 169 -7.72 -11.34 1.58
C THR A 169 -8.03 -9.94 2.11
N GLN A 170 -7.59 -8.92 1.37
CA GLN A 170 -8.02 -7.56 1.67
C GLN A 170 -9.54 -7.47 1.59
N LYS A 171 -10.17 -6.71 2.48
CA LYS A 171 -11.62 -6.50 2.44
C LYS A 171 -12.01 -5.85 1.12
N THR A 172 -12.85 -6.52 0.35
CA THR A 172 -13.52 -5.99 -0.83
C THR A 172 -14.95 -5.61 -0.47
N PHE A 173 -15.46 -4.56 -1.12
CA PHE A 173 -16.82 -4.06 -0.88
C PHE A 173 -17.62 -4.18 -2.19
N PRO A 174 -18.91 -4.57 -2.14
CA PRO A 174 -19.74 -4.62 -3.34
C PRO A 174 -19.88 -3.24 -4.01
N GLY A 175 -19.83 -3.20 -5.35
CA GLY A 175 -19.96 -1.96 -6.12
C GLY A 175 -21.22 -1.16 -5.77
N CYS A 176 -22.38 -1.81 -5.62
CA CYS A 176 -23.63 -1.16 -5.24
C CYS A 176 -23.55 -0.48 -3.86
N THR A 177 -22.81 -1.06 -2.91
CA THR A 177 -22.58 -0.44 -1.59
C THR A 177 -21.72 0.82 -1.70
N ILE A 178 -20.71 0.81 -2.56
CA ILE A 178 -19.82 1.96 -2.77
C ILE A 178 -20.53 3.08 -3.55
N ARG A 179 -21.28 2.73 -4.60
CA ARG A 179 -21.91 3.66 -5.56
C ARG A 179 -23.23 4.24 -5.04
N ASN A 180 -24.09 3.42 -4.44
CA ASN A 180 -25.45 3.82 -4.07
C ASN A 180 -25.63 4.01 -2.57
N THR A 181 -25.26 3.01 -1.75
CA THR A 181 -25.68 2.97 -0.34
C THR A 181 -24.54 2.84 0.68
N PRO A 182 -23.55 3.75 0.68
CA PRO A 182 -22.45 3.71 1.64
C PRO A 182 -22.95 3.94 3.08
N SER A 183 -22.69 2.99 3.96
CA SER A 183 -23.06 3.04 5.39
C SER A 183 -21.89 3.28 6.36
N GLU A 184 -20.64 3.15 5.89
CA GLU A 184 -19.45 3.29 6.73
C GLU A 184 -18.45 4.28 6.10
N PRO A 185 -17.64 4.98 6.91
CA PRO A 185 -16.61 5.88 6.40
C PRO A 185 -15.66 5.24 5.38
N ILE A 186 -15.32 3.95 5.55
CA ILE A 186 -14.45 3.24 4.63
C ILE A 186 -15.06 3.14 3.21
N HIS A 187 -16.38 3.05 3.08
CA HIS A 187 -17.05 3.02 1.78
C HIS A 187 -16.87 4.34 1.03
N CYS A 188 -16.95 5.48 1.73
CA CYS A 188 -16.68 6.80 1.16
C CYS A 188 -15.22 6.98 0.76
N ILE A 189 -14.29 6.41 1.53
CA ILE A 189 -12.85 6.43 1.21
C ILE A 189 -12.55 5.58 -0.02
N VAL A 190 -13.13 4.38 -0.12
CA VAL A 190 -13.02 3.53 -1.32
C VAL A 190 -13.61 4.24 -2.54
N TRP A 191 -14.79 4.85 -2.41
CA TRP A 191 -15.38 5.65 -3.49
C TRP A 191 -14.46 6.81 -3.93
N ALA A 192 -13.83 7.51 -2.98
CA ALA A 192 -12.92 8.61 -3.31
C ALA A 192 -11.64 8.14 -4.03
N LYS A 193 -11.16 6.92 -3.71
CA LYS A 193 -10.05 6.29 -4.45
C LYS A 193 -10.45 5.90 -5.87
N TYR A 194 -11.64 5.32 -6.03
CA TYR A 194 -12.19 5.00 -7.35
C TYR A 194 -12.37 6.27 -8.18
N LEU A 195 -12.88 7.35 -7.57
CA LEU A 195 -13.00 8.64 -8.23
C LEU A 195 -11.64 9.19 -8.66
N PHE A 196 -10.60 9.06 -7.84
CA PHE A 196 -9.25 9.47 -8.21
C PHE A 196 -8.76 8.72 -9.46
N ASN A 197 -8.93 7.39 -9.49
CA ASN A 197 -8.52 6.59 -10.65
C ASN A 197 -9.33 6.94 -11.91
N GLN A 198 -10.65 7.10 -11.78
CA GLN A 198 -11.52 7.49 -12.88
C GLN A 198 -11.20 8.89 -13.45
N LEU A 199 -10.76 9.83 -12.61
CA LEU A 199 -10.42 11.18 -13.08
C LEU A 199 -8.98 11.31 -13.56
N PHE A 200 -8.03 10.71 -12.85
CA PHE A 200 -6.60 11.01 -13.05
C PHE A 200 -5.76 9.78 -13.34
N GLY A 201 -6.26 8.56 -13.14
CA GLY A 201 -5.53 7.30 -13.30
C GLY A 201 -6.07 6.42 -14.44
N GLU A 202 -5.76 5.13 -14.33
CA GLU A 202 -6.27 4.08 -15.21
C GLU A 202 -7.77 3.88 -14.99
N GLU A 203 -8.54 3.86 -16.09
CA GLU A 203 -9.97 3.54 -16.02
C GLU A 203 -10.15 2.05 -15.72
N ASP A 204 -10.91 1.76 -14.67
CA ASP A 204 -11.28 0.41 -14.29
C ASP A 204 -12.80 0.35 -14.16
N ALA A 205 -13.44 -0.49 -14.97
CA ALA A 205 -14.90 -0.66 -14.98
C ALA A 205 -15.45 -1.12 -13.63
N ASP A 206 -14.65 -1.85 -12.83
CA ASP A 206 -15.01 -2.30 -11.48
C ASP A 206 -14.93 -1.16 -10.45
N GLN A 207 -14.37 -0.01 -10.84
CA GLN A 207 -14.19 1.19 -10.01
C GLN A 207 -15.09 2.35 -10.46
N GLU A 208 -16.22 2.05 -11.09
CA GLU A 208 -17.20 3.06 -11.47
C GLU A 208 -17.78 3.79 -10.25
N VAL A 209 -17.96 5.10 -10.39
CA VAL A 209 -18.36 5.99 -9.27
C VAL A 209 -19.78 6.54 -9.40
N SER A 210 -20.31 6.54 -10.63
CA SER A 210 -21.65 7.05 -10.92
C SER A 210 -22.72 6.12 -10.35
N PRO A 211 -23.91 6.60 -9.95
CA PRO A 211 -24.97 5.75 -9.38
C PRO A 211 -25.29 4.52 -10.25
N ASP A 212 -25.41 3.38 -9.58
CA ASP A 212 -25.65 2.07 -10.20
C ASP A 212 -27.14 1.81 -10.39
N THR A 213 -27.57 1.77 -11.64
CA THR A 213 -28.96 1.53 -12.04
C THR A 213 -29.31 0.03 -12.10
N ALA A 214 -28.30 -0.84 -12.06
CA ALA A 214 -28.46 -2.29 -12.06
C ALA A 214 -28.50 -2.90 -10.64
N ASP A 215 -28.56 -2.07 -9.60
CA ASP A 215 -28.60 -2.50 -8.21
C ASP A 215 -29.82 -3.42 -7.94
N PRO A 216 -29.62 -4.68 -7.51
CA PRO A 216 -30.69 -5.62 -7.27
C PRO A 216 -31.74 -5.13 -6.26
N GLU A 217 -31.35 -4.29 -5.28
CA GLU A 217 -32.28 -3.71 -4.30
C GLU A 217 -33.33 -2.77 -4.95
N LEU A 218 -33.15 -2.39 -6.22
CA LEU A 218 -34.10 -1.61 -7.00
C LEU A 218 -35.24 -2.46 -7.62
N SER A 219 -35.07 -3.79 -7.69
CA SER A 219 -36.01 -4.72 -8.34
C SER A 219 -36.92 -5.44 -7.33
N TRP A 220 -38.18 -5.73 -7.71
CA TRP A 220 -39.14 -6.49 -6.87
C TRP A 220 -39.32 -7.95 -7.33
N ASN A 221 -38.80 -8.32 -8.51
CA ASN A 221 -38.99 -9.64 -9.11
C ASN A 221 -37.63 -10.25 -9.52
N PRO A 222 -37.36 -11.53 -9.20
CA PRO A 222 -36.14 -12.23 -9.62
C PRO A 222 -35.91 -12.24 -11.15
N ALA A 223 -37.00 -12.26 -11.93
CA ALA A 223 -36.95 -12.20 -13.40
C ALA A 223 -36.48 -10.84 -13.94
N ASP A 224 -36.79 -9.73 -13.23
CA ASP A 224 -36.30 -8.39 -13.58
C ASP A 224 -34.83 -8.20 -13.18
N THR A 225 -34.39 -8.90 -12.13
CA THR A 225 -32.99 -8.94 -11.70
C THR A 225 -32.11 -9.66 -12.71
N GLU A 226 -32.53 -10.83 -13.22
CA GLU A 226 -31.84 -11.54 -14.31
C GLU A 226 -31.85 -10.72 -15.61
N ALA A 227 -33.01 -10.17 -16.00
CA ALA A 227 -33.12 -9.36 -17.20
C ALA A 227 -32.23 -8.11 -17.18
N ARG A 228 -32.11 -7.42 -16.03
CA ARG A 228 -31.23 -6.24 -15.88
C ARG A 228 -29.76 -6.57 -15.65
N ALA A 229 -29.45 -7.70 -15.03
CA ALA A 229 -28.08 -8.21 -14.96
C ALA A 229 -27.57 -8.61 -16.37
N THR A 230 -28.45 -9.06 -17.27
CA THR A 230 -28.14 -9.33 -18.68
C THR A 230 -28.25 -8.09 -19.59
N ALA A 231 -28.97 -7.05 -19.17
CA ALA A 231 -29.17 -5.82 -19.95
C ALA A 231 -28.05 -4.79 -19.76
N SER A 232 -26.86 -5.20 -19.31
CA SER A 232 -25.70 -4.32 -19.23
C SER A 232 -25.26 -3.74 -20.57
N ASP A 233 -25.82 -4.21 -21.71
CA ASP A 233 -25.44 -3.73 -23.05
C ASP A 233 -26.60 -3.33 -23.98
N GLN A 234 -27.88 -3.36 -23.59
CA GLN A 234 -28.98 -3.23 -24.58
C GLN A 234 -30.17 -2.30 -24.26
N ASP A 235 -30.21 -1.60 -23.13
CA ASP A 235 -31.28 -0.62 -22.87
C ASP A 235 -30.85 0.83 -23.20
N GLY A 236 -31.24 1.29 -24.39
CA GLY A 236 -31.68 2.67 -24.65
C GLY A 236 -30.64 3.77 -24.85
N ASP A 237 -30.12 3.89 -26.08
CA ASP A 237 -29.79 5.09 -26.89
C ASP A 237 -29.35 6.44 -26.25
N ILE A 238 -28.85 6.46 -25.02
CA ILE A 238 -28.09 7.57 -24.43
C ILE A 238 -26.75 6.99 -24.02
N LYS A 239 -25.71 7.20 -24.84
CA LYS A 239 -24.33 6.88 -24.46
C LYS A 239 -24.01 7.62 -23.16
N ARG A 240 -24.01 6.91 -22.03
CA ARG A 240 -23.58 7.46 -20.75
C ARG A 240 -22.10 7.79 -20.89
N VAL A 241 -21.79 9.08 -20.95
CA VAL A 241 -20.42 9.57 -21.05
C VAL A 241 -19.66 9.13 -19.79
N SER A 242 -18.48 8.53 -19.94
CA SER A 242 -17.67 8.10 -18.80
C SER A 242 -17.34 9.29 -17.90
N THR A 243 -17.07 9.03 -16.62
CA THR A 243 -16.72 10.11 -15.68
C THR A 243 -15.47 10.87 -16.15
N LYS A 244 -14.49 10.16 -16.76
CA LYS A 244 -13.27 10.75 -17.32
C LYS A 244 -13.53 11.58 -18.56
N ASP A 245 -14.34 11.08 -19.50
CA ASP A 245 -14.68 11.79 -20.73
C ASP A 245 -15.44 13.08 -20.43
N TRP A 246 -16.38 13.00 -19.47
CA TRP A 246 -17.09 14.17 -19.01
C TRP A 246 -16.14 15.17 -18.34
N ALA A 247 -15.22 14.71 -17.47
CA ALA A 247 -14.22 15.58 -16.86
C ALA A 247 -13.32 16.26 -17.89
N ARG A 248 -12.85 15.52 -18.91
CA ARG A 248 -12.08 16.05 -20.05
C ARG A 248 -12.86 17.11 -20.82
N SER A 249 -14.14 16.86 -21.12
CA SER A 249 -14.99 17.83 -21.85
C SER A 249 -15.20 19.15 -21.10
N THR A 250 -15.09 19.11 -19.77
CA THR A 250 -15.23 20.31 -18.93
C THR A 250 -13.88 20.97 -18.60
N GLY A 251 -12.77 20.41 -19.07
CA GLY A 251 -11.43 20.88 -18.74
C GLY A 251 -11.07 20.68 -17.27
N TYR A 252 -11.60 19.64 -16.63
CA TYR A 252 -11.44 19.37 -15.20
C TYR A 252 -11.85 20.55 -14.29
N ASP A 253 -12.86 21.33 -14.71
CA ASP A 253 -13.39 22.43 -13.91
C ASP A 253 -13.87 21.93 -12.53
N PRO A 254 -13.28 22.41 -11.42
CA PRO A 254 -13.56 21.83 -10.11
C PRO A 254 -14.99 22.06 -9.63
N VAL A 255 -15.62 23.17 -10.01
CA VAL A 255 -16.99 23.52 -9.60
C VAL A 255 -18.00 22.65 -10.34
N LYS A 256 -17.79 22.43 -11.65
CA LYS A 256 -18.60 21.50 -12.44
C LYS A 256 -18.47 20.08 -11.90
N LEU A 257 -17.24 19.61 -11.67
CA LEU A 257 -16.99 18.29 -11.08
C LEU A 257 -17.69 18.14 -9.72
N PHE A 258 -17.60 19.16 -8.87
CA PHE A 258 -18.27 19.16 -7.57
C PHE A 258 -19.79 19.01 -7.72
N ASN A 259 -20.43 19.86 -8.54
CA ASN A 259 -21.88 19.82 -8.71
C ASN A 259 -22.34 18.51 -9.34
N LYS A 260 -21.63 17.98 -10.35
CA LYS A 260 -21.97 16.69 -10.94
C LYS A 260 -21.97 15.58 -9.88
N LEU A 261 -20.89 15.46 -9.10
CA LEU A 261 -20.66 14.33 -8.20
C LEU A 261 -21.42 14.43 -6.88
N PHE A 262 -21.56 15.64 -6.33
CA PHE A 262 -22.11 15.86 -4.99
C PHE A 262 -23.53 16.46 -5.00
N LYS A 263 -24.01 16.92 -6.16
CA LYS A 263 -25.38 17.41 -6.35
C LYS A 263 -26.17 16.54 -7.32
N ASP A 264 -25.79 16.53 -8.59
CA ASP A 264 -26.60 15.97 -9.68
C ASP A 264 -26.70 14.44 -9.55
N ASP A 265 -25.57 13.76 -9.30
CA ASP A 265 -25.55 12.32 -9.04
C ASP A 265 -26.35 11.95 -7.78
N ILE A 266 -26.35 12.81 -6.75
CA ILE A 266 -27.13 12.58 -5.52
C ILE A 266 -28.62 12.79 -5.77
N GLN A 267 -28.99 13.81 -6.56
CA GLN A 267 -30.37 14.02 -6.99
C GLN A 267 -30.87 12.85 -7.84
N TYR A 268 -30.04 12.34 -8.75
CA TYR A 268 -30.34 11.13 -9.50
C TYR A 268 -30.52 9.93 -8.57
N LEU A 269 -29.62 9.75 -7.60
CA LEU A 269 -29.70 8.68 -6.61
C LEU A 269 -30.98 8.77 -5.72
N LEU A 270 -31.49 9.99 -5.46
CA LEU A 270 -32.77 10.19 -4.77
C LEU A 270 -33.99 9.74 -5.58
N THR A 271 -33.89 9.64 -6.91
CA THR A 271 -34.97 9.07 -7.74
C THR A 271 -35.17 7.57 -7.47
N MET A 272 -34.17 6.91 -6.90
CA MET A 272 -34.20 5.50 -6.48
C MET A 272 -34.87 5.34 -5.10
N ASP A 273 -36.14 5.71 -5.00
CA ASP A 273 -36.94 5.80 -3.77
C ASP A 273 -36.87 4.55 -2.85
N LYS A 274 -36.75 3.36 -3.45
CA LYS A 274 -36.69 2.08 -2.73
C LYS A 274 -35.51 1.97 -1.77
N LEU A 275 -34.35 2.53 -2.13
CA LEU A 275 -33.12 2.48 -1.30
C LEU A 275 -33.29 3.26 0.02
N TRP A 276 -34.19 4.24 0.05
CA TRP A 276 -34.34 5.20 1.14
C TRP A 276 -35.51 4.88 2.08
N LYS A 277 -36.23 3.76 1.87
CA LYS A 277 -37.35 3.36 2.73
C LYS A 277 -36.92 3.05 4.17
N LYS A 278 -35.72 2.48 4.33
CA LYS A 278 -35.16 2.05 5.63
C LYS A 278 -33.93 2.84 6.05
N ARG A 279 -33.39 3.67 5.15
CA ARG A 279 -32.12 4.39 5.32
C ARG A 279 -32.40 5.88 5.23
N LYS A 280 -31.61 6.69 5.94
CA LYS A 280 -31.70 8.14 5.77
C LYS A 280 -31.26 8.50 4.35
N ALA A 281 -32.10 9.24 3.63
CA ALA A 281 -31.80 9.68 2.27
C ALA A 281 -30.59 10.64 2.26
N PRO A 282 -29.74 10.59 1.23
CA PRO A 282 -28.60 11.48 1.10
C PRO A 282 -29.05 12.93 0.84
N LEU A 283 -28.25 13.89 1.29
CA LEU A 283 -28.51 15.32 1.11
C LEU A 283 -27.58 15.89 0.02
N PRO A 284 -28.08 16.31 -1.15
CA PRO A 284 -27.27 16.94 -2.18
C PRO A 284 -26.56 18.19 -1.68
N LEU A 285 -25.33 18.43 -2.13
CA LEU A 285 -24.55 19.62 -1.80
C LEU A 285 -24.47 20.57 -2.99
N ASP A 286 -24.82 21.85 -2.77
CA ASP A 286 -24.62 22.91 -3.75
C ASP A 286 -23.37 23.73 -3.43
N TRP A 287 -22.53 23.97 -4.45
CA TRP A 287 -21.30 24.74 -4.30
C TRP A 287 -21.53 26.18 -3.82
N LEU A 288 -22.53 26.89 -4.36
CA LEU A 288 -22.78 28.30 -4.08
C LEU A 288 -23.32 28.53 -2.66
N GLU A 289 -24.05 27.56 -2.11
CA GLU A 289 -24.53 27.60 -0.73
C GLU A 289 -23.37 27.47 0.26
N HIS A 290 -22.41 26.60 -0.05
CA HIS A 290 -21.30 26.27 0.85
C HIS A 290 -20.07 27.16 0.68
N GLN A 291 -20.01 27.96 -0.40
CA GLN A 291 -19.00 29.02 -0.58
C GLN A 291 -19.26 30.24 0.33
N LYS A 292 -20.53 30.52 0.66
CA LYS A 292 -20.93 31.67 1.49
C LYS A 292 -20.66 31.48 2.98
N LEU A 293 -20.52 30.22 3.40
CA LEU A 293 -20.09 29.87 4.76
C LEU A 293 -18.58 30.09 4.85
N THR A 294 -18.18 31.31 5.20
CA THR A 294 -16.80 31.59 5.59
C THR A 294 -16.43 30.67 6.75
N CYS A 295 -15.33 29.92 6.60
CA CYS A 295 -14.73 29.23 7.72
C CYS A 295 -14.49 30.25 8.85
N PRO A 296 -14.93 30.00 10.09
CA PRO A 296 -14.33 30.65 11.23
C PRO A 296 -12.82 30.41 11.14
N GLN A 297 -12.04 31.47 10.96
CA GLN A 297 -10.60 31.41 11.14
C GLN A 297 -10.36 31.12 12.63
N GLY A 298 -10.25 29.84 12.95
CA GLY A 298 -10.18 29.37 14.32
C GLY A 298 -9.78 27.91 14.33
N VAL A 299 -8.49 27.67 14.17
CA VAL A 299 -7.87 26.38 14.50
C VAL A 299 -8.01 26.20 16.02
N THR A 300 -9.13 25.65 16.48
CA THR A 300 -9.42 25.40 17.90
C THR A 300 -9.25 23.93 18.27
N GLY A 301 -8.33 23.23 17.60
CA GLY A 301 -8.00 21.84 17.91
C GLY A 301 -6.61 21.73 18.54
N THR A 302 -6.53 21.12 19.72
CA THR A 302 -5.27 20.59 20.26
C THR A 302 -4.83 19.38 19.41
N GLY A 303 -3.58 19.32 18.96
CA GLY A 303 -3.05 18.20 18.16
C GLY A 303 -2.36 18.61 16.85
N LEU A 304 -2.00 17.62 16.02
CA LEU A 304 -1.40 17.86 14.70
C LEU A 304 -2.44 18.45 13.73
N LYS A 305 -2.02 19.29 12.79
CA LYS A 305 -2.91 19.89 11.76
C LYS A 305 -3.76 18.83 11.05
N ASP A 306 -3.16 17.71 10.66
CA ASP A 306 -3.83 16.62 9.94
C ASP A 306 -4.82 15.80 10.79
N GLN A 307 -4.78 15.95 12.13
CA GLN A 307 -5.72 15.30 13.05
C GLN A 307 -6.99 16.13 13.26
N GLN A 308 -7.03 17.36 12.75
CA GLN A 308 -8.20 18.21 12.84
C GLN A 308 -9.19 17.87 11.72
N VAL A 309 -10.48 17.85 12.07
CA VAL A 309 -11.57 17.69 11.10
C VAL A 309 -11.99 19.08 10.63
N LEU A 310 -11.97 19.30 9.33
CA LEU A 310 -12.40 20.57 8.73
C LEU A 310 -13.93 20.63 8.65
N GLY A 311 -14.47 21.84 8.53
CA GLY A 311 -15.88 22.03 8.14
C GLY A 311 -16.11 21.68 6.67
N VAL A 312 -17.38 21.55 6.27
CA VAL A 312 -17.78 21.24 4.89
C VAL A 312 -17.15 22.23 3.89
N ALA A 313 -17.23 23.54 4.17
CA ALA A 313 -16.62 24.57 3.34
C ALA A 313 -15.11 24.40 3.16
N GLY A 314 -14.40 23.95 4.21
CA GLY A 314 -12.97 23.65 4.16
C GLY A 314 -12.66 22.48 3.24
N TYR A 315 -13.46 21.41 3.29
CA TYR A 315 -13.30 20.29 2.35
C TYR A 315 -13.72 20.63 0.92
N CYS A 316 -14.71 21.51 0.69
CA CYS A 316 -15.03 22.01 -0.66
C CYS A 316 -13.83 22.75 -1.29
N GLN A 317 -13.18 23.62 -0.51
CA GLN A 317 -11.98 24.34 -0.97
C GLN A 317 -10.80 23.38 -1.22
N LEU A 318 -10.60 22.41 -0.33
CA LEU A 318 -9.55 21.39 -0.48
C LEU A 318 -9.77 20.54 -1.73
N PHE A 319 -11.02 20.14 -2.00
CA PHE A 319 -11.41 19.42 -3.22
C PHE A 319 -11.03 20.24 -4.46
N SER A 320 -11.46 21.50 -4.54
CA SER A 320 -11.17 22.36 -5.70
C SER A 320 -9.68 22.50 -5.97
N ARG A 321 -8.91 22.86 -4.93
CA ARG A 321 -7.46 23.03 -5.03
C ARG A 321 -6.75 21.74 -5.45
N SER A 322 -7.17 20.60 -4.91
CA SER A 322 -6.59 19.31 -5.24
C SER A 322 -6.84 18.91 -6.70
N VAL A 323 -8.05 19.18 -7.22
CA VAL A 323 -8.39 18.95 -8.64
C VAL A 323 -7.52 19.81 -9.56
N GLU A 324 -7.39 21.12 -9.27
CA GLU A 324 -6.54 22.04 -10.05
C GLU A 324 -5.08 21.56 -10.09
N THR A 325 -4.55 21.16 -8.93
CA THR A 325 -3.16 20.71 -8.80
C THR A 325 -2.94 19.39 -9.55
N LEU A 326 -3.84 18.41 -9.38
CA LEU A 326 -3.74 17.11 -10.05
C LEU A 326 -3.94 17.24 -11.56
N HIS A 327 -4.82 18.11 -12.02
CA HIS A 327 -4.99 18.41 -13.43
C HIS A 327 -3.72 19.03 -14.03
N PHE A 328 -3.10 19.99 -13.34
CA PHE A 328 -1.82 20.55 -13.77
C PHE A 328 -0.73 19.48 -13.87
N MET A 329 -0.61 18.60 -12.88
CA MET A 329 0.34 17.47 -12.89
C MET A 329 0.07 16.48 -14.03
N LEU A 330 -1.20 16.26 -14.38
CA LEU A 330 -1.59 15.40 -15.50
C LEU A 330 -1.14 16.01 -16.83
N VAL A 331 -1.30 17.32 -17.01
CA VAL A 331 -0.87 18.05 -18.23
C VAL A 331 0.66 18.10 -18.34
N ASP A 332 1.37 18.30 -17.23
CA ASP A 332 2.84 18.42 -17.20
C ASP A 332 3.57 17.12 -17.59
N LYS A 333 2.94 15.95 -17.43
CA LYS A 333 3.51 14.64 -17.81
C LYS A 333 3.61 14.40 -19.33
N GLY A 334 2.94 15.20 -20.16
CA GLY A 334 2.96 15.09 -21.63
C GLY A 334 2.18 13.88 -22.19
N ASP A 335 2.00 13.86 -23.52
CA ASP A 335 1.13 12.92 -24.28
C ASP A 335 1.49 11.41 -24.18
N GLY A 336 2.55 11.04 -23.44
CA GLY A 336 3.02 9.66 -23.31
C GLY A 336 2.64 8.93 -22.02
N ALA A 337 2.07 9.63 -21.03
CA ALA A 337 1.63 9.04 -19.77
C ALA A 337 0.28 9.66 -19.35
N GLU A 338 -0.82 9.08 -19.81
CA GLU A 338 -2.18 9.59 -19.57
C GLU A 338 -2.68 9.47 -18.11
N GLU A 339 -1.83 9.01 -17.17
CA GLU A 339 -2.30 8.46 -15.89
C GLU A 339 -1.39 8.77 -14.68
N LEU A 340 -2.04 9.04 -13.54
CA LEU A 340 -1.47 9.17 -12.20
C LEU A 340 -1.75 7.89 -11.40
N ILE A 341 -0.73 7.32 -10.77
CA ILE A 341 -0.85 6.08 -10.00
C ILE A 341 -1.11 6.40 -8.53
N TRP A 342 -2.27 6.00 -8.01
CA TRP A 342 -2.64 6.25 -6.61
C TRP A 342 -1.76 5.51 -5.58
N MET A 343 -1.37 4.26 -5.88
CA MET A 343 -0.70 3.38 -4.90
C MET A 343 0.72 3.81 -4.51
N GLY A 344 1.40 4.61 -5.35
CA GLY A 344 2.66 5.29 -5.03
C GLY A 344 2.49 6.69 -4.43
N ASN A 345 1.26 7.21 -4.43
CA ASN A 345 0.91 8.60 -4.12
C ASN A 345 0.15 8.78 -2.79
N CYS A 346 0.05 7.76 -1.93
CA CYS A 346 -0.54 7.98 -0.60
C CYS A 346 0.32 8.92 0.29
N ASP A 347 1.60 9.09 -0.08
CA ASP A 347 2.51 10.08 0.46
C ASP A 347 2.55 11.39 -0.37
N ASP A 348 1.91 11.44 -1.54
CA ASP A 348 1.77 12.64 -2.37
C ASP A 348 0.68 13.57 -1.81
N PRO A 349 1.00 14.82 -1.43
CA PRO A 349 0.04 15.71 -0.80
C PRO A 349 -1.25 15.96 -1.61
N PRO A 350 -1.21 16.28 -2.92
CA PRO A 350 -2.41 16.57 -3.70
C PRO A 350 -3.36 15.38 -3.85
N ALA A 351 -2.84 14.18 -4.10
CA ALA A 351 -3.66 12.97 -4.22
C ALA A 351 -4.35 12.62 -2.90
N MET A 352 -3.63 12.73 -1.78
CA MET A 352 -4.21 12.48 -0.45
C MET A 352 -5.21 13.56 -0.05
N ASP A 353 -4.99 14.81 -0.43
CA ASP A 353 -5.91 15.92 -0.20
C ASP A 353 -7.22 15.72 -0.99
N PHE A 354 -7.13 15.28 -2.24
CA PHE A 354 -8.27 14.92 -3.07
C PHE A 354 -9.12 13.82 -2.43
N VAL A 355 -8.50 12.70 -2.06
CA VAL A 355 -9.21 11.57 -1.42
C VAL A 355 -9.82 11.99 -0.07
N THR A 356 -9.10 12.80 0.71
CA THR A 356 -9.59 13.33 1.99
C THR A 356 -10.82 14.20 1.80
N ALA A 357 -10.79 15.13 0.85
CA ALA A 357 -11.90 16.03 0.59
C ALA A 357 -13.11 15.28 0.02
N ALA A 358 -12.91 14.48 -1.04
CA ALA A 358 -13.97 13.75 -1.71
C ALA A 358 -14.66 12.74 -0.77
N ALA A 359 -13.90 12.01 0.05
CA ALA A 359 -14.46 11.07 1.01
C ALA A 359 -15.29 11.78 2.09
N ASN A 360 -14.80 12.90 2.64
CA ASN A 360 -15.52 13.63 3.69
C ASN A 360 -16.80 14.31 3.19
N LEU A 361 -16.78 14.89 1.98
CA LEU A 361 -17.98 15.43 1.35
C LEU A 361 -19.03 14.34 1.16
N ARG A 362 -18.62 13.15 0.71
CA ARG A 362 -19.52 11.99 0.60
C ARG A 362 -20.01 11.51 1.97
N MET A 363 -19.16 11.46 2.99
CA MET A 363 -19.60 11.14 4.36
C MET A 363 -20.70 12.11 4.83
N TYR A 364 -20.50 13.41 4.61
CA TYR A 364 -21.48 14.42 5.00
C TYR A 364 -22.82 14.24 4.30
N ILE A 365 -22.83 14.00 2.98
CA ILE A 365 -24.03 13.74 2.17
C ILE A 365 -24.85 12.59 2.75
N PHE A 366 -24.19 11.50 3.17
CA PHE A 366 -24.83 10.33 3.77
C PHE A 366 -24.98 10.44 5.30
N SER A 367 -24.88 11.64 5.86
CA SER A 367 -25.07 11.92 7.31
C SER A 367 -24.12 11.14 8.24
N MET A 368 -22.90 10.89 7.79
CA MET A 368 -21.81 10.31 8.57
C MET A 368 -20.89 11.40 9.15
N ASN A 369 -20.26 11.09 10.28
CA ASN A 369 -19.23 11.96 10.85
C ASN A 369 -17.99 11.96 9.94
N MET A 370 -17.59 13.15 9.50
CA MET A 370 -16.34 13.38 8.76
C MET A 370 -15.13 12.97 9.59
N LYS A 371 -14.04 12.61 8.92
CA LYS A 371 -12.79 12.13 9.51
C LYS A 371 -11.63 13.04 9.18
N SER A 372 -10.64 13.03 10.06
CA SER A 372 -9.41 13.80 9.87
C SER A 372 -8.62 13.28 8.66
N ARG A 373 -7.75 14.12 8.10
CA ARG A 373 -6.83 13.72 7.02
C ARG A 373 -5.95 12.55 7.46
N PHE A 374 -5.52 12.57 8.73
CA PHE A 374 -4.72 11.51 9.35
C PHE A 374 -5.45 10.15 9.34
N ASP A 375 -6.71 10.13 9.76
CA ASP A 375 -7.51 8.89 9.80
C ASP A 375 -7.79 8.37 8.38
N ILE A 376 -8.13 9.26 7.45
CA ILE A 376 -8.39 8.88 6.05
C ILE A 376 -7.11 8.37 5.40
N LYS A 377 -5.96 8.99 5.63
CA LYS A 377 -4.67 8.50 5.12
C LYS A 377 -4.37 7.09 5.62
N SER A 378 -4.63 6.80 6.90
CA SER A 378 -4.45 5.45 7.46
C SER A 378 -5.34 4.41 6.78
N MET A 379 -6.62 4.72 6.59
CA MET A 379 -7.59 3.81 5.98
C MET A 379 -7.39 3.64 4.47
N ALA A 380 -7.18 4.75 3.74
CA ALA A 380 -7.02 4.74 2.29
C ALA A 380 -5.74 3.98 1.90
N GLY A 381 -4.63 4.32 2.55
CA GLY A 381 -3.29 3.75 2.34
C GLY A 381 -3.10 2.33 2.88
N ASN A 382 -4.07 1.78 3.61
CA ASN A 382 -3.90 0.56 4.39
C ASN A 382 -2.62 0.61 5.25
N ILE A 383 -2.35 1.76 5.88
CA ILE A 383 -1.07 2.01 6.55
C ILE A 383 -0.96 1.07 7.74
N ILE A 384 -0.01 0.15 7.65
CA ILE A 384 0.39 -0.71 8.77
C ILE A 384 1.35 0.10 9.64
N PRO A 385 1.04 0.32 10.94
CA PRO A 385 1.98 0.94 11.85
C PRO A 385 3.31 0.17 11.84
N ALA A 386 4.44 0.87 11.82
CA ALA A 386 5.74 0.23 11.74
C ALA A 386 6.73 0.92 12.67
N ILE A 387 7.42 0.13 13.49
CA ILE A 387 8.28 0.62 14.56
C ILE A 387 9.68 0.03 14.37
N ALA A 388 10.71 0.88 14.49
CA ALA A 388 12.10 0.50 14.28
C ALA A 388 12.53 -0.70 15.13
N THR A 389 12.13 -0.73 16.41
CA THR A 389 12.48 -1.83 17.34
C THR A 389 11.94 -3.18 16.88
N THR A 390 10.70 -3.23 16.37
CA THR A 390 10.11 -4.48 15.90
C THR A 390 10.80 -4.98 14.64
N ASN A 391 11.15 -4.07 13.70
CA ASN A 391 11.95 -4.42 12.52
C ASN A 391 13.34 -4.94 12.92
N ALA A 392 14.01 -4.31 13.88
CA ALA A 392 15.34 -4.72 14.34
C ALA A 392 15.33 -6.12 14.97
N VAL A 393 14.32 -6.43 15.80
CA VAL A 393 14.15 -7.77 16.39
C VAL A 393 13.95 -8.82 15.30
N ILE A 394 13.01 -8.57 14.37
CA ILE A 394 12.72 -9.50 13.27
C ILE A 394 13.95 -9.69 12.36
N ALA A 395 14.66 -8.62 12.00
CA ALA A 395 15.89 -8.72 11.23
C ALA A 395 17.00 -9.51 11.94
N GLY A 396 17.09 -9.41 13.27
CA GLY A 396 18.00 -10.25 14.06
C GLY A 396 17.63 -11.73 13.99
N LEU A 397 16.34 -12.05 14.15
CA LEU A 397 15.83 -13.42 14.05
C LEU A 397 16.05 -14.03 12.66
N ILE A 398 15.88 -13.25 11.58
CA ILE A 398 16.19 -13.69 10.21
C ILE A 398 17.63 -14.19 10.11
N VAL A 399 18.60 -13.44 10.62
CA VAL A 399 20.01 -13.82 10.56
C VAL A 399 20.30 -15.06 11.42
N LEU A 400 19.65 -15.19 12.58
CA LEU A 400 19.78 -16.40 13.40
C LEU A 400 19.28 -17.66 12.68
N GLU A 401 18.14 -17.57 11.97
CA GLU A 401 17.64 -18.67 11.15
C GLU A 401 18.54 -18.94 9.93
N ALA A 402 19.11 -17.88 9.32
CA ALA A 402 20.09 -18.01 8.23
C ALA A 402 21.33 -18.82 8.66
N LEU A 403 21.86 -18.55 9.86
CA LEU A 403 23.02 -19.28 10.39
C LEU A 403 22.73 -20.77 10.61
N LYS A 404 21.50 -21.13 11.03
CA LYS A 404 21.09 -22.54 11.17
C LYS A 404 21.02 -23.24 9.81
N ILE A 405 20.46 -22.58 8.81
CA ILE A 405 20.37 -23.10 7.44
C ILE A 405 21.78 -23.36 6.89
N LEU A 406 22.69 -22.40 7.02
CA LEU A 406 24.07 -22.52 6.54
C LEU A 406 24.91 -23.54 7.33
N SER A 407 24.51 -23.86 8.56
CA SER A 407 25.13 -24.94 9.34
C SER A 407 24.63 -26.33 8.94
N GLY A 408 23.69 -26.44 7.99
CA GLY A 408 23.05 -27.70 7.60
C GLY A 408 21.93 -28.16 8.54
N ASP A 409 21.56 -27.34 9.53
CA ASP A 409 20.63 -27.66 10.61
C ASP A 409 19.21 -27.12 10.35
N VAL A 410 18.68 -27.30 9.13
CA VAL A 410 17.35 -26.78 8.75
C VAL A 410 16.23 -27.32 9.66
N LYS A 411 16.40 -28.51 10.24
CA LYS A 411 15.45 -29.10 11.21
C LYS A 411 15.36 -28.33 12.54
N GLN A 412 16.37 -27.53 12.87
CA GLN A 412 16.35 -26.67 14.06
C GLN A 412 15.72 -25.30 13.80
N CYS A 413 15.39 -25.00 12.55
CA CYS A 413 14.70 -23.77 12.20
C CYS A 413 13.30 -23.75 12.82
N ARG A 414 12.85 -22.55 13.19
CA ARG A 414 11.55 -22.36 13.87
C ARG A 414 10.76 -21.23 13.26
N THR A 415 9.44 -21.36 13.31
CA THR A 415 8.58 -20.20 13.10
C THR A 415 8.53 -19.41 14.41
N GLY A 416 9.14 -18.23 14.38
CA GLY A 416 9.11 -17.28 15.50
C GLY A 416 8.00 -16.26 15.31
N LYS A 417 7.21 -16.01 16.35
CA LYS A 417 6.29 -14.87 16.47
C LYS A 417 6.72 -14.02 17.64
N PHE A 418 6.66 -12.71 17.47
CA PHE A 418 7.11 -11.73 18.43
C PHE A 418 5.98 -10.75 18.73
N ASP A 419 5.77 -10.45 20.02
CA ASP A 419 4.93 -9.34 20.46
C ASP A 419 5.71 -8.48 21.46
N SER A 420 6.11 -7.29 21.02
CA SER A 420 6.93 -6.41 21.84
C SER A 420 6.17 -5.80 23.03
N ARG A 421 4.84 -5.95 23.11
CA ARG A 421 4.04 -5.46 24.25
C ARG A 421 4.27 -6.32 25.49
N ASN A 422 4.49 -7.62 25.29
CA ASN A 422 4.72 -8.58 26.37
C ASN A 422 6.20 -9.00 26.45
N GLY A 423 7.03 -8.64 25.47
CA GLY A 423 8.41 -9.10 25.37
C GLY A 423 8.54 -10.60 25.08
N GLU A 424 7.45 -11.24 24.63
CA GLU A 424 7.38 -12.68 24.44
C GLU A 424 7.76 -13.06 23.00
N LEU A 425 8.69 -14.01 22.89
CA LEU A 425 9.01 -14.70 21.65
C LEU A 425 8.37 -16.09 21.68
N PHE A 426 7.35 -16.29 20.87
CA PHE A 426 6.70 -17.59 20.71
C PHE A 426 7.40 -18.33 19.57
N SER A 427 7.96 -19.51 19.84
CA SER A 427 8.53 -20.36 18.80
C SER A 427 7.75 -21.66 18.68
N LYS A 428 7.40 -22.06 17.47
CA LYS A 428 6.90 -23.41 17.16
C LYS A 428 7.97 -24.12 16.33
N LEU A 429 8.31 -25.35 16.71
CA LEU A 429 9.16 -26.23 15.89
C LEU A 429 8.46 -26.50 14.55
N MET A 430 9.25 -26.50 13.47
CA MET A 430 8.79 -26.75 12.10
C MET A 430 8.29 -28.18 11.91
#